data_AF-A0AAV8Z239-F1
#
_entry.id   AF-A0AAV8Z239-F1
#
_cell.length_a   1.000
_cell.length_b   1.000
_cell.length_c   1.000
_cell.angle_alpha   90.00
_cell.angle_beta   90.00
_cell.angle_gamma   90.00
#
_symmetry.space_group_name_H-M   'P 1'
#
loop_
_entity.id
_entity.type
_entity.pdbx_description
1 polymer ?
#
loop_
_entity_poly.entity_id
_entity_poly.type
_entity_poly.pdbx_seq_one_letter_code
_entity_poly.pdbx_strand_id
1 'polypeptide(L)'
;MSNVPDATESTVITPKSVAIESAKKVRKKPLFNITFQSPIRPGAVLEIFIQFTGRLFNDTSEGLFRSSYIDPVIKETKWFVSTHMRPNLARSVFPCFDEPAYKVPMVITVGRHKNMSVISNMPLKSTTPM
;
A
#
# COMPACT_ATOMS: atom_id res chain seq x y z
N MET A 1 -3.87 46.82 -10.50
CA MET A 1 -2.82 46.23 -11.37
C MET A 1 -1.79 45.57 -10.48
N SER A 2 -1.85 44.25 -10.36
CA SER A 2 -0.73 43.42 -9.88
C SER A 2 -1.02 41.99 -10.28
N ASN A 3 -0.49 41.59 -11.45
CA ASN A 3 -0.54 40.24 -11.96
C ASN A 3 0.25 39.32 -11.02
N VAL A 4 -0.42 38.33 -10.43
CA VAL A 4 0.24 37.16 -9.85
C VAL A 4 0.48 36.19 -11.02
N PRO A 5 1.71 35.75 -11.29
CA PRO A 5 1.96 34.79 -12.36
C PRO A 5 1.35 33.44 -11.99
N ASP A 6 0.46 32.97 -12.86
CA ASP A 6 -0.09 31.61 -12.85
C ASP A 6 1.04 30.64 -13.19
N ALA A 7 1.43 29.83 -12.20
CA ALA A 7 2.49 28.84 -12.34
C ALA A 7 1.89 27.45 -12.27
N THR A 8 1.29 26.99 -13.37
CA THR A 8 1.02 25.57 -13.59
C THR A 8 1.21 25.17 -15.06
N GLU A 9 2.41 25.40 -15.60
CA GLU A 9 2.88 24.58 -16.71
C GLU A 9 3.10 23.16 -16.18
N SER A 10 2.06 22.34 -16.28
CA SER A 10 2.12 20.91 -16.05
C SER A 10 2.88 20.30 -17.22
N THR A 11 4.21 20.26 -17.14
CA THR A 11 5.01 19.54 -18.14
C THR A 11 4.49 18.11 -18.20
N VAL A 12 3.96 17.69 -19.34
CA VAL A 12 3.47 16.33 -19.55
C VAL A 12 4.69 15.41 -19.48
N ILE A 13 4.90 14.79 -18.32
CA ILE A 13 5.96 13.80 -18.12
C ILE A 13 5.48 12.53 -18.82
N THR A 14 5.98 12.27 -20.02
CA THR A 14 5.76 10.98 -20.67
C THR A 14 6.50 9.89 -19.88
N PRO A 15 5.81 8.88 -19.33
CA PRO A 15 6.46 7.82 -18.57
C PRO A 15 7.45 7.07 -19.46
N LYS A 16 8.72 7.04 -19.08
CA LYS A 16 9.73 6.23 -19.75
C LYS A 16 9.95 4.96 -18.94
N SER A 17 9.75 3.80 -19.57
CA SER A 17 10.07 2.52 -18.95
C SER A 17 11.58 2.44 -18.66
N VAL A 18 11.91 2.06 -17.43
CA VAL A 18 13.27 1.84 -16.96
C VAL A 18 13.52 0.34 -16.85
N ALA A 19 14.59 -0.13 -17.48
CA ALA A 19 14.92 -1.55 -17.47
C ALA A 19 15.47 -1.99 -16.11
N ILE A 20 14.87 -3.04 -15.55
CA ILE A 20 15.29 -3.67 -14.30
C ILE A 20 16.24 -4.82 -14.65
N GLU A 21 17.42 -4.80 -14.04
CA GLU A 21 18.40 -5.90 -14.12
C GLU A 21 17.99 -7.06 -13.21
N SER A 22 17.61 -6.75 -11.96
CA SER A 22 17.11 -7.76 -11.02
C SER A 22 16.20 -7.15 -9.96
N ALA A 23 15.28 -7.95 -9.45
CA ALA A 23 14.41 -7.59 -8.33
C ALA A 23 14.36 -8.78 -7.35
N LYS A 24 14.88 -8.62 -6.13
CA LYS A 24 15.01 -9.74 -5.18
C LYS A 24 14.87 -9.32 -3.72
N LYS A 25 14.28 -10.21 -2.93
CA LYS A 25 14.28 -10.12 -1.46
C LYS A 25 15.69 -10.33 -0.92
N VAL A 26 16.09 -9.54 0.07
CA VAL A 26 17.37 -9.69 0.74
C VAL A 26 17.26 -10.75 1.83
N ARG A 27 18.15 -11.74 1.84
CA ARG A 27 18.11 -12.82 2.83
C ARG A 27 18.27 -12.25 4.25
N LYS A 28 17.41 -12.70 5.18
CA LYS A 28 17.41 -12.31 6.60
C LYS A 28 17.21 -10.80 6.86
N LYS A 29 16.83 -9.99 5.86
CA LYS A 29 16.53 -8.58 6.03
C LYS A 29 15.14 -8.26 5.47
N PRO A 30 14.36 -7.37 6.08
CA PRO A 30 13.08 -6.95 5.56
C PRO A 30 13.28 -5.90 4.44
N LEU A 31 14.05 -6.26 3.40
CA LEU A 31 14.42 -5.41 2.28
C LEU A 31 14.15 -6.11 0.95
N PHE A 32 13.76 -5.32 -0.04
CA PHE A 32 13.59 -5.74 -1.42
C PHE A 32 14.46 -4.85 -2.31
N ASN A 33 15.44 -5.44 -2.99
CA ASN A 33 16.37 -4.72 -3.84
C ASN A 33 15.86 -4.74 -5.28
N ILE A 34 15.79 -3.57 -5.91
CA ILE A 34 15.56 -3.40 -7.33
C ILE A 34 16.84 -2.79 -7.92
N THR A 35 17.50 -3.53 -8.79
CA THR A 35 18.70 -3.06 -9.51
C THR A 35 18.30 -2.70 -10.93
N PHE A 36 18.67 -1.50 -11.39
CA PHE A 36 18.42 -1.04 -12.75
C PHE A 36 19.62 -1.37 -13.65
N GLN A 37 19.36 -1.64 -14.93
CA GLN A 37 20.42 -1.93 -15.92
C GLN A 37 21.32 -0.71 -16.21
N SER A 38 20.87 0.49 -15.85
CA SER A 38 21.62 1.72 -16.05
C SER A 38 21.36 2.70 -14.90
N PRO A 39 22.33 3.58 -14.57
CA PRO A 39 22.16 4.57 -13.53
C PRO A 39 20.93 5.46 -13.77
N ILE A 40 20.18 5.73 -12.71
CA ILE A 40 19.08 6.67 -12.74
C ILE A 40 19.62 8.07 -12.45
N ARG A 41 19.21 9.05 -13.26
CA ARG A 41 19.62 10.43 -13.06
C ARG A 41 19.09 10.94 -11.71
N PRO A 42 19.92 11.63 -10.90
CA PRO A 42 19.45 12.30 -9.70
C PRO A 42 18.25 13.22 -10.01
N GLY A 43 17.25 13.22 -9.14
CA GLY A 43 16.02 13.99 -9.32
C GLY A 43 14.96 13.35 -10.23
N ALA A 44 15.24 12.19 -10.84
CA ALA A 44 14.22 11.46 -11.58
C ALA A 44 13.10 10.96 -10.64
N VAL A 45 11.86 11.08 -11.09
CA VAL A 45 10.69 10.51 -10.43
C VAL A 45 10.41 9.14 -11.05
N LEU A 46 10.26 8.12 -10.21
CA LEU A 46 9.98 6.75 -10.63
C LEU A 46 8.64 6.31 -10.06
N GLU A 47 7.86 5.63 -10.91
CA GLU A 47 6.71 4.83 -10.47
C GLU A 47 7.13 3.36 -10.43
N ILE A 48 6.94 2.71 -9.30
CA ILE A 48 7.33 1.31 -9.09
C ILE A 48 6.07 0.49 -8.88
N PHE A 49 5.78 -0.40 -9.82
CA PHE A 49 4.72 -1.40 -9.68
C PHE A 49 5.30 -2.69 -9.10
N ILE A 50 4.75 -3.16 -7.98
CA ILE A 50 5.15 -4.41 -7.34
C ILE A 50 3.90 -5.27 -7.15
N GLN A 51 3.83 -6.40 -7.84
CA GLN A 51 2.85 -7.43 -7.54
C GLN A 51 3.37 -8.29 -6.37
N PHE A 52 2.55 -8.51 -5.35
CA PHE A 52 2.94 -9.26 -4.17
C PHE A 52 1.78 -10.08 -3.61
N THR A 53 2.13 -11.08 -2.80
CA THR A 53 1.22 -11.77 -1.89
C THR A 53 1.70 -11.57 -0.46
N GLY A 54 0.75 -11.44 0.47
CA GLY A 54 1.01 -11.23 1.89
C GLY A 54 0.47 -12.39 2.72
N ARG A 55 0.90 -12.45 3.99
CA ARG A 55 0.38 -13.42 4.96
C ARG A 55 -0.78 -12.78 5.73
N LEU A 56 -1.89 -13.52 5.85
CA LEU A 56 -2.96 -13.22 6.80
C LEU A 56 -2.69 -14.00 8.09
N PHE A 57 -2.43 -13.30 9.19
CA PHE A 57 -2.20 -13.93 10.48
C PHE A 57 -3.52 -14.31 11.17
N ASN A 58 -3.57 -15.44 11.89
CA ASN A 58 -4.78 -15.89 12.58
C ASN A 58 -4.71 -15.75 14.11
N ASP A 59 -3.50 -15.77 14.68
CA ASP A 59 -3.28 -15.96 16.12
C ASP A 59 -2.57 -14.74 16.76
N THR A 60 -2.58 -13.61 16.07
CA THR A 60 -2.00 -12.35 16.53
C THR A 60 -2.84 -11.18 16.05
N SER A 61 -2.68 -10.03 16.69
CA SER A 61 -3.23 -8.75 16.27
C SER A 61 -2.21 -7.91 15.50
N GLU A 62 -1.12 -8.49 15.00
CA GLU A 62 -0.03 -7.83 14.28
C GLU A 62 -0.17 -7.88 12.75
N GLY A 63 0.28 -6.83 12.05
CA GLY A 63 0.30 -6.78 10.59
C GLY A 63 -1.11 -6.83 10.01
N LEU A 64 -1.35 -7.69 9.03
CA LEU A 64 -2.69 -8.00 8.51
C LEU A 64 -3.16 -9.31 9.15
N PHE A 65 -4.21 -9.24 9.96
CA PHE A 65 -4.66 -10.39 10.74
C PHE A 65 -6.18 -10.59 10.63
N ARG A 66 -6.60 -11.83 10.88
CA ARG A 66 -7.98 -12.26 10.97
C ARG A 66 -8.29 -12.59 12.42
N SER A 67 -9.45 -12.12 12.88
CA SER A 67 -9.97 -12.46 14.21
C SER A 67 -11.49 -12.62 14.13
N SER A 68 -12.12 -12.92 15.26
CA SER A 68 -13.57 -13.12 15.35
C SER A 68 -14.14 -12.58 16.65
N TYR A 69 -15.44 -12.33 16.65
CA TYR A 69 -16.22 -12.03 17.83
C TYR A 69 -17.57 -12.73 17.75
N ILE A 70 -18.22 -12.91 18.90
CA ILE A 70 -19.60 -13.44 18.95
C ILE A 70 -20.55 -12.26 18.85
N ASP A 71 -21.42 -12.28 17.84
CA ASP A 71 -22.46 -11.28 17.69
C ASP A 71 -23.43 -11.37 18.88
N PRO A 72 -23.64 -10.27 19.63
CA PRO A 72 -24.43 -10.33 20.86
C PRO A 72 -25.92 -10.58 20.60
N VAL A 73 -26.42 -10.27 19.40
CA VAL A 73 -27.83 -10.40 19.01
C VAL A 73 -28.11 -11.78 18.44
N ILE A 74 -27.39 -12.18 17.39
CA ILE A 74 -27.67 -13.46 16.69
C ILE A 74 -26.90 -14.66 17.26
N LYS A 75 -25.97 -14.43 18.22
CA LYS A 75 -25.14 -15.46 18.88
C LYS A 75 -24.25 -16.26 17.91
N GLU A 76 -23.93 -15.71 16.75
CA GLU A 76 -23.04 -16.32 15.77
C GLU A 76 -21.63 -15.74 15.84
N THR A 77 -20.62 -16.56 15.52
CA THR A 77 -19.24 -16.08 15.33
C THR A 77 -19.13 -15.28 14.03
N LYS A 78 -18.80 -13.99 14.14
CA LYS A 78 -18.48 -13.11 13.02
C LYS A 78 -16.97 -12.97 12.88
N TRP A 79 -16.48 -13.23 11.67
CA TRP A 79 -15.07 -13.09 11.31
C TRP A 79 -14.80 -11.73 10.70
N PHE A 80 -13.64 -11.16 10.98
CA PHE A 80 -13.16 -9.92 10.37
C PHE A 80 -11.66 -9.99 10.09
N VAL A 81 -11.21 -9.12 9.18
CA VAL A 81 -9.79 -8.87 8.90
C VAL A 81 -9.50 -7.43 9.30
N SER A 82 -8.38 -7.21 9.99
CA SER A 82 -7.95 -5.89 10.43
C SER A 82 -6.44 -5.74 10.28
N THR A 83 -5.96 -4.51 10.46
CA THR A 83 -4.54 -4.19 10.36
C THR A 83 -4.02 -3.51 11.62
N HIS A 84 -2.85 -3.96 12.11
CA HIS A 84 -2.06 -3.25 13.11
C HIS A 84 -0.62 -3.14 12.63
N MET A 85 -0.27 -1.97 12.12
CA MET A 85 1.02 -1.76 11.43
C MET A 85 2.11 -1.16 12.31
N ARG A 86 1.81 -0.78 13.56
CA ARG A 86 2.82 -0.21 14.45
C ARG A 86 3.74 -1.28 15.04
N PRO A 87 5.02 -0.97 15.32
CA PRO A 87 5.71 0.26 14.90
C PRO A 87 6.21 0.20 13.44
N ASN A 88 6.48 -0.99 12.92
CA ASN A 88 7.17 -1.24 11.64
C ASN A 88 6.65 -2.50 10.92
N LEU A 89 5.34 -2.73 11.03
CA LEU A 89 4.66 -3.88 10.44
C LEU A 89 3.91 -3.53 9.14
N ALA A 90 3.93 -2.28 8.68
CA ALA A 90 3.34 -1.94 7.37
C ALA A 90 4.02 -2.74 6.25
N ARG A 91 5.34 -2.92 6.34
CA ARG A 91 6.13 -3.74 5.40
C ARG A 91 5.73 -5.22 5.35
N SER A 92 4.96 -5.71 6.33
CA SER A 92 4.39 -7.07 6.33
C SER A 92 3.07 -7.17 5.56
N VAL A 93 2.39 -6.03 5.34
CA VAL A 93 1.09 -5.95 4.67
C VAL A 93 1.26 -5.59 3.19
N PHE A 94 2.10 -4.61 2.88
CA PHE A 94 2.44 -4.23 1.50
C PHE A 94 3.89 -3.72 1.41
N PRO A 95 4.56 -3.81 0.23
CA PRO A 95 5.88 -3.24 0.03
C PRO A 95 5.85 -1.71 0.15
N CYS A 96 6.58 -1.15 1.11
CA CYS A 96 6.67 0.30 1.32
C CYS A 96 7.96 0.71 2.02
N PHE A 97 8.25 2.01 1.98
CA PHE A 97 9.28 2.64 2.81
C PHE A 97 8.75 2.83 4.23
N ASP A 98 8.84 1.78 5.04
CA ASP A 98 8.23 1.67 6.37
C ASP A 98 9.07 2.33 7.47
N GLU A 99 9.37 3.62 7.29
CA GLU A 99 9.96 4.50 8.31
C GLU A 99 9.10 5.76 8.45
N PRO A 100 8.85 6.28 9.67
CA PRO A 100 7.92 7.39 9.89
C PRO A 100 8.25 8.70 9.14
N ALA A 101 9.50 8.87 8.71
CA ALA A 101 9.97 10.03 7.97
C ALA A 101 9.44 10.06 6.51
N TYR A 102 9.09 8.91 5.92
CA TYR A 102 8.62 8.82 4.53
C TYR A 102 7.09 8.91 4.44
N LYS A 103 6.54 10.07 4.75
CA LYS A 103 5.08 10.30 4.68
C LYS A 103 4.64 10.55 3.25
N VAL A 104 3.64 9.80 2.79
CA VAL A 104 3.01 9.95 1.47
C VAL A 104 1.50 9.70 1.54
N PRO A 105 0.69 10.33 0.66
CA PRO A 105 -0.70 9.95 0.48
C PRO A 105 -0.83 8.50 0.03
N MET A 106 -1.83 7.78 0.53
CA MET A 106 -2.10 6.40 0.13
C MET A 106 -3.51 6.25 -0.42
N VAL A 107 -3.60 5.69 -1.62
CA VAL A 107 -4.88 5.29 -2.24
C VAL A 107 -5.01 3.78 -2.11
N ILE A 108 -6.07 3.33 -1.46
CA ILE A 108 -6.28 1.91 -1.13
C ILE A 108 -7.53 1.41 -1.84
N THR A 109 -7.41 0.27 -2.52
CA THR A 109 -8.51 -0.49 -3.09
C THR A 109 -8.54 -1.87 -2.45
N VAL A 110 -9.71 -2.33 -2.01
CA VAL A 110 -9.87 -3.62 -1.34
C VAL A 110 -10.92 -4.46 -2.06
N GLY A 111 -10.50 -5.62 -2.57
CA GLY A 111 -11.42 -6.65 -3.05
C GLY A 111 -12.08 -7.36 -1.87
N ARG A 112 -13.40 -7.57 -1.93
CA ARG A 112 -14.17 -8.20 -0.85
C ARG A 112 -15.41 -8.92 -1.39
N HIS A 113 -15.96 -9.84 -0.60
CA HIS A 113 -17.29 -10.38 -0.87
C HIS A 113 -18.38 -9.33 -0.65
N LYS A 114 -19.51 -9.47 -1.38
CA LYS A 114 -20.62 -8.50 -1.35
C LYS A 114 -21.18 -8.26 0.05
N ASN A 115 -21.22 -9.31 0.88
CA ASN A 115 -21.73 -9.29 2.26
C ASN A 115 -20.75 -8.73 3.31
N MET A 116 -19.54 -8.34 2.92
CA MET A 116 -18.57 -7.72 3.83
C MET A 116 -18.63 -6.20 3.73
N SER A 117 -18.13 -5.49 4.75
CA SER A 117 -17.91 -4.04 4.67
C SER A 117 -16.43 -3.75 4.87
N VAL A 118 -15.95 -2.65 4.30
CA VAL A 118 -14.55 -2.22 4.43
C VAL A 118 -14.53 -0.79 4.92
N ILE A 119 -13.64 -0.53 5.88
CA ILE A 119 -13.35 0.79 6.41
C ILE A 119 -11.84 1.04 6.30
N SER A 120 -11.47 2.30 6.17
CA SER A 120 -10.08 2.75 6.12
C SER A 120 -10.00 4.17 6.69
N ASN A 121 -8.81 4.77 6.66
CA ASN A 121 -8.57 6.14 7.10
C ASN A 121 -9.38 7.17 6.30
N MET A 122 -9.62 6.90 5.02
CA MET A 122 -10.36 7.80 4.12
C MET A 122 -11.77 7.27 3.84
N PRO A 123 -12.75 8.17 3.57
CA PRO A 123 -14.08 7.78 3.14
C PRO A 123 -14.05 6.92 1.86
N LEU A 124 -15.05 6.07 1.70
CA LEU A 124 -15.23 5.25 0.51
C LEU A 124 -15.44 6.15 -0.72
N LYS A 125 -14.56 6.04 -1.72
CA LYS A 125 -14.70 6.76 -2.99
C LYS A 125 -15.69 6.10 -3.94
N SER A 126 -15.60 4.77 -4.12
CA SER A 126 -16.46 4.01 -5.04
C SER A 126 -16.41 2.51 -4.74
N THR A 127 -17.43 1.77 -5.14
CA THR A 127 -17.45 0.29 -5.16
C THR A 127 -17.96 -0.20 -6.50
N THR A 128 -17.20 -1.07 -7.16
CA THR A 128 -17.58 -1.71 -8.41
C THR A 128 -17.64 -3.23 -8.21
N PRO A 129 -18.61 -3.94 -8.82
CA PRO A 129 -18.57 -5.40 -8.89
C PRO A 129 -17.26 -5.86 -9.53
N MET A 130 -16.63 -6.88 -8.94
CA MET A 130 -15.49 -7.58 -9.55
C MET A 130 -15.98 -8.61 -10.56
#